data_AF-A0AA35XEI5-F1
#
_entry.id   AF-A0AA35XEI5-F1
#
_cell.length_a   1.000
_cell.length_b   1.000
_cell.length_c   1.000
_cell.angle_alpha   90.00
_cell.angle_beta   90.00
_cell.angle_gamma   90.00
#
_symmetry.space_group_name_H-M   'P 1'
#
loop_
_entity.id
_entity.type
_entity.pdbx_description
1 polymer ?
#
loop_
_entity_poly.entity_id
_entity_poly.type
_entity_poly.pdbx_seq_one_letter_code
_entity_poly.pdbx_strand_id
1 'polypeptide(L)'
;MHGKWKELQGHEIASLDEVQETASKMVTPKKVSSTCSKHATEPIKIYCETCDELICRDCTVKTHRDHNYDLIPDAFPKHRDAILACLRPVKSELASVGSTIAQLKARSSRLDGQGIEAKAEVNAEVDKLQAILDARRRELHSQIDGQGSNCMKVFDGNHRLLRSFGHTGPEESRLDRPLGVAISSDNTVFVAACHCVKKFTLEGRFIASVGSKGSGQLQFDTPWAIAYNHTNNRVYVCDTATIASQSSTMT
;
A
#
# COMPACT_ATOMS: atom_id res chain seq x y z
N MET A 1 -0.77 10.36 33.16
CA MET A 1 -1.60 9.86 34.28
C MET A 1 -1.16 10.48 35.62
N HIS A 2 -0.99 11.81 35.72
CA HIS A 2 -0.50 12.46 36.96
C HIS A 2 -1.35 13.70 37.33
N GLY A 3 -2.65 13.48 37.53
CA GLY A 3 -3.57 14.51 38.03
C GLY A 3 -4.78 13.96 38.79
N LYS A 4 -4.80 12.64 39.04
CA LYS A 4 -5.94 11.95 39.68
C LYS A 4 -5.75 11.73 41.19
N TRP A 5 -4.56 12.01 41.74
CA TRP A 5 -4.20 11.70 43.12
C TRP A 5 -3.96 13.00 43.88
N LYS A 6 -4.63 13.16 45.04
CA LYS A 6 -4.63 14.39 45.84
C LYS A 6 -3.22 14.80 46.30
N GLU A 7 -2.32 13.86 46.57
CA GLU A 7 -0.95 14.18 46.98
C GLU A 7 -0.08 14.77 45.87
N LEU A 8 -0.48 14.64 44.60
CA LEU A 8 0.31 15.08 43.44
C LEU A 8 -0.27 16.34 42.78
N GLN A 9 -1.25 17.00 43.39
CA GLN A 9 -1.92 18.17 42.82
C GLN A 9 -1.03 19.42 42.68
N GLY A 10 0.11 19.46 43.37
CA GLY A 10 1.11 20.53 43.25
C GLY A 10 2.41 20.10 42.56
N HIS A 11 2.47 18.88 41.99
CA HIS A 11 3.66 18.40 41.30
C HIS A 11 3.63 18.82 39.84
N GLU A 12 4.60 19.65 39.45
CA GLU A 12 4.84 20.02 38.06
C GLU A 12 5.85 19.04 37.45
N ILE A 13 5.52 18.49 36.28
CA ILE A 13 6.40 17.58 35.55
C ILE A 13 7.34 18.45 34.72
N ALA A 14 8.56 18.64 35.20
CA ALA A 14 9.60 19.30 34.44
C ALA A 14 10.21 18.35 33.40
N SER A 15 10.45 18.85 32.19
CA SER A 15 11.19 18.11 31.17
C SER A 15 12.67 17.95 31.56
N LEU A 16 13.35 16.93 31.01
CA LEU A 16 14.78 16.72 31.25
C LEU A 16 15.62 17.96 30.91
N ASP A 17 15.19 18.72 29.90
CA ASP A 17 15.83 19.96 29.46
C ASP A 17 15.60 21.11 30.48
N GLU A 18 14.39 21.24 31.04
CA GLU A 18 14.06 22.21 32.10
C GLU A 18 14.82 21.92 33.41
N VAL A 19 15.07 20.65 33.71
CA VAL A 19 15.86 20.22 34.88
C VAL A 19 17.35 20.53 34.69
N GLN A 20 17.88 20.46 33.46
CA GLN A 20 19.28 20.81 33.18
C GLN A 20 19.56 22.31 33.36
N GLU A 21 18.64 23.19 32.94
CA GLU A 21 18.78 24.64 33.13
C GLU A 21 18.67 25.05 34.62
N THR A 22 17.82 24.37 35.38
CA THR A 22 17.61 24.65 36.80
C THR A 22 18.69 24.06 37.71
N ALA A 23 19.29 22.92 37.33
CA ALA A 23 20.41 22.31 38.06
C ALA A 23 21.62 23.25 38.21
N SER A 24 21.88 24.07 37.18
CA SER A 24 22.95 25.08 37.20
C SER A 24 22.73 26.20 38.24
N LYS A 25 21.48 26.41 38.69
CA LYS A 25 21.11 27.42 39.70
C LYS A 25 21.04 26.86 41.12
N MET A 26 21.00 25.53 41.29
CA MET A 26 20.81 24.89 42.60
C MET A 26 22.11 24.69 43.40
N VAL A 27 23.28 24.83 42.79
CA VAL A 27 24.57 24.69 43.49
C VAL A 27 25.07 26.06 43.92
N THR A 28 24.46 26.63 44.95
CA THR A 28 25.15 27.66 45.74
C THR A 28 25.87 26.95 46.89
N PRO A 29 27.21 27.09 47.03
CA PRO A 29 27.92 26.43 48.10
C PRO A 29 27.41 26.97 49.44
N LYS A 30 26.70 26.12 50.19
CA LYS A 30 26.32 26.39 51.58
C LYS A 30 27.63 26.68 52.34
N LYS A 31 27.76 27.87 52.95
CA LYS A 31 28.90 28.22 53.80
C LYS A 31 29.03 27.15 54.90
N VAL A 32 30.08 26.34 54.81
CA VAL A 32 30.40 25.34 55.82
C VAL A 32 30.82 26.08 57.09
N SER A 33 30.28 25.67 58.25
CA SER A 33 30.66 26.22 59.56
C SER A 33 32.18 26.16 59.72
N SER A 34 32.81 27.27 60.08
CA SER A 34 34.27 27.33 60.30
C SER A 34 34.68 26.81 61.67
N THR A 35 33.72 26.52 62.56
CA THR A 35 33.95 26.06 63.94
C THR A 35 33.38 24.66 64.18
N CYS A 36 34.02 23.94 65.09
CA CYS A 36 33.71 22.54 65.38
C CYS A 36 32.40 22.38 66.14
N SER A 37 31.56 21.44 65.69
CA SER A 37 30.26 21.13 66.30
C SER A 37 30.34 20.67 67.77
N LYS A 38 31.48 20.11 68.19
CA LYS A 38 31.72 19.65 69.58
C LYS A 38 32.53 20.66 70.41
N HIS A 39 33.22 21.59 69.75
CA HIS A 39 34.14 22.55 70.37
C HIS A 39 33.90 23.92 69.70
N ALA A 40 32.89 24.65 70.18
CA ALA A 40 32.32 25.80 69.48
C ALA A 40 33.30 26.95 69.17
N THR A 41 34.39 27.06 69.93
CA THR A 41 35.44 28.07 69.75
C THR A 41 36.59 27.60 68.87
N GLU A 42 36.70 26.30 68.60
CA GLU A 42 37.82 25.73 67.88
C GLU A 42 37.55 25.64 66.37
N PRO A 43 38.47 26.11 65.53
CA PRO A 43 38.29 26.06 64.08
C PRO A 43 38.48 24.65 63.54
N ILE A 44 37.71 24.32 62.51
CA ILE A 44 37.86 23.09 61.75
C ILE A 44 39.04 23.26 60.78
N LYS A 45 40.07 22.42 60.92
CA LYS A 45 41.27 22.45 60.07
C LYS A 45 41.79 21.07 59.65
N ILE A 46 41.21 20.00 60.19
CA ILE A 46 41.69 18.63 60.04
C ILE A 46 40.56 17.79 59.46
N TYR A 47 40.89 16.88 58.56
CA TYR A 47 39.97 15.88 58.03
C TYR A 47 40.40 14.50 58.54
N CYS A 48 39.48 13.76 59.15
CA CYS A 48 39.72 12.43 59.67
C CYS A 48 39.35 11.38 58.62
N GLU A 49 40.34 10.73 58.01
CA GLU A 49 40.13 9.71 56.98
C GLU A 49 39.44 8.45 57.53
N THR A 50 39.67 8.08 58.79
CA THR A 50 39.02 6.91 59.41
C THR A 50 37.52 7.10 59.63
N CYS A 51 37.06 8.34 59.85
CA CYS A 51 35.67 8.64 60.17
C CYS A 51 34.92 9.37 59.06
N ASP A 52 35.62 9.79 57.99
CA ASP A 52 35.08 10.61 56.90
C ASP A 52 34.40 11.91 57.40
N GLU A 53 35.06 12.59 58.35
CA GLU A 53 34.50 13.78 59.01
C GLU A 53 35.53 14.91 59.20
N LEU A 54 35.04 16.14 59.18
CA LEU A 54 35.81 17.36 59.46
C LEU A 54 35.89 17.62 60.98
N ILE A 55 37.11 17.76 61.49
CA ILE A 55 37.38 17.87 62.94
C ILE A 55 38.31 19.05 63.29
N CYS A 56 38.30 19.45 64.56
CA CYS A 56 39.28 20.40 65.12
C CYS A 56 40.42 19.67 65.87
N ARG A 57 41.38 20.44 66.38
CA ARG A 57 42.52 19.92 67.14
C ARG A 57 42.10 19.21 68.44
N ASP A 58 41.07 19.68 69.13
CA ASP A 58 40.61 19.03 70.36
C ASP A 58 39.96 17.66 70.10
N CYS A 59 39.34 17.49 68.93
CA CYS A 59 38.77 16.21 68.51
C CYS A 59 39.86 15.15 68.31
N THR A 60 41.05 15.51 67.85
CA THR A 60 42.14 14.53 67.66
C THR A 60 42.64 13.98 68.99
N VAL A 61 42.56 14.74 70.08
CA VAL A 61 43.00 14.28 71.41
C VAL A 61 41.92 13.45 72.12
N LYS A 62 40.64 13.82 71.95
CA LYS A 62 39.54 13.21 72.69
C LYS A 62 38.90 12.02 71.98
N THR A 63 38.52 12.18 70.71
CA THR A 63 37.64 11.22 70.02
C THR A 63 38.30 10.55 68.82
N HIS A 64 39.33 11.15 68.21
CA HIS A 64 40.04 10.61 67.04
C HIS A 64 41.52 10.38 67.34
N ARG A 65 41.84 9.85 68.54
CA ARG A 65 43.22 9.73 69.04
C ARG A 65 44.10 8.79 68.23
N ASP A 66 43.52 7.67 67.79
CA ASP A 66 44.21 6.62 67.05
C ASP A 66 43.70 6.50 65.61
N HIS A 67 43.05 7.56 65.11
CA HIS A 67 42.54 7.60 63.74
C HIS A 67 43.54 8.24 62.79
N ASN A 68 43.45 7.87 61.52
CA ASN A 68 44.20 8.53 60.46
C ASN A 68 43.53 9.85 60.12
N TYR A 69 44.29 10.94 60.18
CA TYR A 69 43.81 12.28 59.85
C TYR A 69 44.93 13.12 59.23
N ASP A 70 44.54 14.03 58.35
CA ASP A 70 45.43 14.97 57.65
C ASP A 70 44.88 16.40 57.75
N LEU A 71 45.72 17.40 57.49
CA LEU A 71 45.24 18.77 57.33
C LEU A 71 44.38 18.88 56.06
N ILE A 72 43.31 19.68 56.13
CA ILE A 72 42.38 19.85 55.01
C ILE A 72 43.06 20.23 53.68
N PRO A 73 44.07 21.15 53.65
CA PRO A 73 44.78 21.48 52.42
C PRO A 73 45.49 20.29 51.75
N ASP A 74 45.89 19.28 52.54
CA ASP A 74 46.62 18.10 52.07
C ASP A 74 45.69 16.94 51.73
N ALA A 75 44.60 16.78 52.49
CA ALA A 75 43.58 15.75 52.25
C ALA A 75 42.67 16.11 51.04
N PHE A 76 42.33 17.39 50.87
CA PHE A 76 41.38 17.83 49.84
C PHE A 76 41.81 17.47 48.41
N PRO A 77 43.07 17.72 47.96
CA PRO A 77 43.51 17.32 46.63
C PRO A 77 43.42 15.81 46.39
N LYS A 78 43.77 15.00 47.40
CA LYS A 78 43.71 13.53 47.32
C LYS A 78 42.29 13.05 47.05
N HIS A 79 41.31 13.50 47.83
CA HIS A 79 39.91 13.12 47.66
C HIS A 79 39.30 13.70 46.37
N ARG A 80 39.63 14.95 46.03
CA ARG A 80 39.20 15.57 44.76
C ARG A 80 39.67 14.76 43.57
N ASP A 81 40.94 14.38 43.55
CA ASP A 81 41.54 13.66 42.43
C ASP A 81 41.02 12.22 42.34
N ALA A 82 40.75 11.57 43.48
CA ALA A 82 40.08 10.28 43.52
C ALA A 82 38.65 10.35 42.93
N ILE A 83 37.87 11.37 43.31
CA ILE A 83 36.51 11.59 42.76
C ILE A 83 36.58 11.88 41.26
N LEU A 84 37.51 12.72 40.82
CA LEU A 84 37.72 13.02 39.39
C LEU A 84 38.20 11.80 38.60
N ALA A 85 39.01 10.94 39.21
CA ALA A 85 39.42 9.67 38.63
C ALA A 85 38.22 8.73 38.43
N CYS A 86 37.30 8.65 39.40
CA CYS A 86 36.07 7.87 39.30
C CYS A 86 35.04 8.47 38.32
N LEU A 87 34.98 9.80 38.17
CA LEU A 87 34.06 10.47 37.25
C LEU A 87 34.46 10.34 35.78
N ARG A 88 35.76 10.25 35.48
CA ARG A 88 36.27 10.10 34.10
C ARG A 88 35.66 8.90 33.34
N PRO A 89 35.68 7.67 33.86
CA PRO A 89 35.09 6.52 33.15
C PRO A 89 33.59 6.67 32.98
N VAL A 90 32.86 7.19 33.99
CA VAL A 90 31.42 7.42 33.89
C VAL A 90 31.07 8.39 32.76
N LYS A 91 31.84 9.48 32.60
CA LYS A 91 31.64 10.43 31.50
C LYS A 91 31.92 9.81 30.14
N SER A 92 32.97 9.00 30.04
CA SER A 92 33.32 8.29 28.80
C SER A 92 32.24 7.28 28.42
N GLU A 93 31.75 6.50 29.38
CA GLU A 93 30.66 5.54 29.17
C GLU A 93 29.36 6.25 28.79
N LEU A 94 29.04 7.39 29.42
CA LEU A 94 27.86 8.18 29.06
C LEU A 94 27.91 8.64 27.58
N ALA A 95 29.09 9.07 27.11
CA ALA A 95 29.28 9.43 25.71
C ALA A 95 29.13 8.21 24.77
N SER A 96 29.68 7.06 25.17
CA SER A 96 29.56 5.80 24.44
C SER A 96 28.10 5.35 24.30
N VAL A 97 27.35 5.34 25.42
CA VAL A 97 25.92 5.00 25.45
C VAL A 97 25.12 5.99 24.61
N GLY A 98 25.40 7.29 24.72
CA GLY A 98 24.75 8.32 23.90
C GLY A 98 24.95 8.09 22.40
N SER A 99 26.16 7.72 21.99
CA SER A 99 26.45 7.38 20.59
C SER A 99 25.68 6.14 20.12
N THR A 100 25.56 5.13 20.97
CA THR A 100 24.82 3.90 20.67
C THR A 100 23.32 4.17 20.55
N ILE A 101 22.77 5.01 21.42
CA ILE A 101 21.37 5.44 21.35
C ILE A 101 21.10 6.18 20.02
N ALA A 102 22.00 7.06 19.60
CA ALA A 102 21.87 7.76 18.32
C ALA A 102 21.87 6.79 17.13
N GLN A 103 22.76 5.79 17.16
CA GLN A 103 22.81 4.74 16.13
C GLN A 103 21.54 3.88 16.11
N LEU A 104 21.01 3.49 17.28
CA LEU A 104 19.78 2.72 17.38
C LEU A 104 18.57 3.50 16.86
N LYS A 105 18.47 4.80 17.18
CA LYS A 105 17.43 5.67 16.63
C LYS A 105 17.49 5.71 15.10
N ALA A 106 18.68 5.93 14.53
CA ALA A 106 18.86 5.95 13.08
C ALA A 106 18.49 4.60 12.43
N ARG A 107 18.85 3.47 13.07
CA ARG A 107 18.49 2.13 12.59
C ARG A 107 16.98 1.88 12.65
N SER A 108 16.30 2.34 13.70
CA SER A 108 14.83 2.25 13.83
C SER A 108 14.14 2.98 12.68
N SER A 109 14.52 4.23 12.42
CA SER A 109 13.93 5.03 11.34
C SER A 109 14.13 4.40 9.96
N ARG A 110 15.29 3.76 9.73
CA ARG A 110 15.54 3.03 8.48
C ARG A 110 14.63 1.81 8.34
N LEU A 111 14.46 1.02 9.41
CA LEU A 111 13.56 -0.14 9.41
C LEU A 111 12.10 0.27 9.18
N ASP A 112 11.67 1.38 9.77
CA ASP A 112 10.32 1.93 9.55
C ASP A 112 10.12 2.31 8.07
N GLY A 113 11.11 2.97 7.45
CA GLY A 113 11.09 3.30 6.03
C GLY A 113 11.03 2.06 5.12
N GLN A 114 11.89 1.06 5.38
CA GLN A 114 11.90 -0.20 4.64
C GLN A 114 10.57 -0.95 4.78
N GLY A 115 9.92 -0.89 5.94
CA GLY A 115 8.61 -1.51 6.16
C GLY A 115 7.49 -0.87 5.34
N ILE A 116 7.53 0.45 5.12
CA ILE A 116 6.57 1.16 4.26
C ILE A 116 6.81 0.80 2.80
N GLU A 117 8.06 0.82 2.34
CA GLU A 117 8.43 0.51 0.96
C GLU A 117 8.06 -0.93 0.58
N ALA A 118 8.42 -1.92 1.40
CA ALA A 118 8.07 -3.31 1.17
C ALA A 118 6.55 -3.53 1.11
N LYS A 119 5.76 -2.83 1.94
CA LYS A 119 4.29 -2.89 1.87
C LYS A 119 3.76 -2.29 0.57
N ALA A 120 4.33 -1.17 0.11
CA ALA A 120 3.94 -0.54 -1.14
C ALA A 120 4.21 -1.45 -2.35
N GLU A 121 5.36 -2.12 -2.37
CA GLU A 121 5.69 -3.11 -3.40
C GLU A 121 4.71 -4.29 -3.42
N VAL A 122 4.42 -4.88 -2.25
CA VAL A 122 3.44 -5.98 -2.15
C VAL A 122 2.07 -5.54 -2.66
N ASN A 123 1.59 -4.37 -2.26
CA ASN A 123 0.30 -3.85 -2.74
C ASN A 123 0.31 -3.62 -4.26
N ALA A 124 1.39 -3.07 -4.81
CA ALA A 124 1.51 -2.85 -6.25
C ALA A 124 1.47 -4.16 -7.05
N GLU A 125 2.10 -5.24 -6.55
CA GLU A 125 2.01 -6.56 -7.18
C GLU A 125 0.62 -7.18 -7.08
N VAL A 126 -0.06 -7.02 -5.93
CA VAL A 126 -1.46 -7.46 -5.77
C VAL A 126 -2.38 -6.73 -6.73
N ASP A 127 -2.22 -5.42 -6.91
CA ASP A 127 -3.02 -4.63 -7.85
C ASP A 127 -2.82 -5.09 -9.30
N LYS A 128 -1.59 -5.44 -9.69
CA LYS A 128 -1.30 -6.03 -11.01
C LYS A 128 -2.04 -7.35 -11.21
N LEU A 129 -2.01 -8.24 -10.21
CA LEU A 129 -2.73 -9.52 -10.27
C LEU A 129 -4.24 -9.31 -10.34
N GLN A 130 -4.79 -8.39 -9.57
CA GLN A 130 -6.22 -8.04 -9.60
C GLN A 130 -6.62 -7.53 -10.98
N ALA A 131 -5.82 -6.68 -11.60
CA ALA A 131 -6.08 -6.17 -12.95
C ALA A 131 -6.10 -7.29 -14.01
N ILE A 132 -5.19 -8.27 -13.93
CA ILE A 132 -5.16 -9.44 -14.81
C ILE A 132 -6.42 -10.29 -14.62
N LEU A 133 -6.78 -10.58 -13.36
CA LEU A 133 -7.98 -11.36 -13.05
C LEU A 133 -9.26 -10.66 -13.52
N ASP A 134 -9.35 -9.35 -13.35
CA ASP A 134 -10.48 -8.55 -13.81
C ASP A 134 -10.57 -8.48 -15.34
N ALA A 135 -9.44 -8.43 -16.04
CA ALA A 135 -9.40 -8.53 -17.49
C ALA A 135 -9.89 -9.91 -17.96
N ARG A 136 -9.41 -11.00 -17.35
CA ARG A 136 -9.86 -12.36 -17.67
C ARG A 136 -11.33 -12.59 -17.34
N ARG A 137 -11.82 -12.04 -16.24
CA ARG A 137 -13.24 -12.06 -15.87
C ARG A 137 -14.10 -11.37 -16.90
N ARG A 138 -13.71 -10.16 -17.36
CA ARG A 138 -14.43 -9.44 -18.42
C ARG A 138 -14.47 -10.22 -19.72
N GLU A 139 -13.34 -10.83 -20.09
CA GLU A 139 -13.27 -11.69 -21.29
C GLU A 139 -14.22 -12.89 -21.17
N LEU A 140 -14.17 -13.62 -20.06
CA LEU A 140 -15.04 -14.78 -19.83
C LEU A 140 -16.52 -14.38 -19.77
N HIS A 141 -16.86 -13.25 -19.14
CA HIS A 141 -18.21 -12.72 -19.19
C HIS A 141 -18.62 -12.38 -20.63
N SER A 142 -17.75 -11.74 -21.41
CA SER A 142 -18.04 -11.48 -22.82
C SER A 142 -18.20 -12.76 -23.65
N GLN A 143 -17.52 -13.84 -23.30
CA GLN A 143 -17.69 -15.15 -23.93
C GLN A 143 -19.03 -15.80 -23.55
N ILE A 144 -19.45 -15.69 -22.28
CA ILE A 144 -20.74 -16.18 -21.79
C ILE A 144 -21.89 -15.37 -22.41
N ASP A 145 -21.79 -14.04 -22.42
CA ASP A 145 -22.74 -13.16 -23.12
C ASP A 145 -22.73 -13.44 -24.63
N GLY A 146 -21.56 -13.84 -25.16
CA GLY A 146 -21.35 -14.33 -26.51
C GLY A 146 -21.85 -15.77 -26.74
N GLN A 147 -22.35 -16.51 -25.76
CA GLN A 147 -23.01 -17.80 -26.00
C GLN A 147 -24.48 -17.65 -26.43
N GLY A 148 -24.97 -16.41 -26.56
CA GLY A 148 -26.16 -16.06 -27.36
C GLY A 148 -25.84 -15.60 -28.80
N SER A 149 -24.64 -15.86 -29.33
CA SER A 149 -24.02 -15.19 -30.50
C SER A 149 -24.55 -15.56 -31.89
N ASN A 150 -25.86 -15.68 -32.05
CA ASN A 150 -26.42 -15.48 -33.37
C ASN A 150 -26.47 -13.96 -33.66
N CYS A 151 -25.30 -13.34 -33.88
CA CYS A 151 -25.21 -11.92 -34.20
C CYS A 151 -24.08 -11.60 -35.17
N MET A 152 -24.30 -10.57 -35.97
CA MET A 152 -23.27 -9.97 -36.80
C MET A 152 -22.47 -8.97 -35.98
N LYS A 153 -21.15 -9.00 -36.11
CA LYS A 153 -20.22 -8.04 -35.52
C LYS A 153 -19.43 -7.34 -36.62
N VAL A 154 -19.42 -6.01 -36.59
CA VAL A 154 -18.69 -5.20 -37.57
C VAL A 154 -17.46 -4.60 -36.90
N PHE A 155 -16.31 -4.77 -37.52
CA PHE A 155 -15.03 -4.26 -37.05
C PHE A 155 -14.49 -3.19 -38.01
N ASP A 156 -13.67 -2.26 -37.50
CA ASP A 156 -12.87 -1.37 -38.34
C ASP A 156 -11.58 -2.07 -38.82
N GLY A 157 -10.80 -1.36 -39.65
CA GLY A 157 -9.50 -1.85 -40.14
C GLY A 157 -8.43 -2.02 -39.05
N ASN A 158 -8.70 -1.57 -37.83
CA ASN A 158 -7.84 -1.70 -36.66
C ASN A 158 -8.36 -2.78 -35.69
N HIS A 159 -9.27 -3.66 -36.13
CA HIS A 159 -9.86 -4.75 -35.36
C HIS A 159 -10.69 -4.29 -34.13
N ARG A 160 -11.13 -3.03 -34.08
CA ARG A 160 -12.03 -2.56 -33.04
C ARG A 160 -13.48 -2.85 -33.40
N LEU A 161 -14.24 -3.42 -32.47
CA LEU A 161 -15.68 -3.64 -32.64
C LEU A 161 -16.41 -2.28 -32.75
N LEU A 162 -17.05 -2.04 -33.90
CA LEU A 162 -17.87 -0.86 -34.13
C LEU A 162 -19.31 -1.06 -33.67
N ARG A 163 -19.89 -2.22 -33.98
CA ARG A 163 -21.30 -2.52 -33.68
C ARG A 163 -21.59 -4.03 -33.75
N SER A 164 -22.68 -4.43 -33.09
CA SER A 164 -23.24 -5.78 -33.18
C SER A 164 -24.76 -5.73 -33.34
N PHE A 165 -25.33 -6.54 -34.23
CA PHE A 165 -26.78 -6.61 -34.46
C PHE A 165 -27.25 -8.02 -34.82
N GLY A 166 -28.56 -8.26 -34.76
CA GLY A 166 -29.17 -9.57 -34.98
C GLY A 166 -29.36 -10.42 -33.72
N HIS A 167 -28.92 -9.95 -32.54
CA HIS A 167 -29.27 -10.59 -31.24
C HIS A 167 -30.43 -9.88 -30.50
N THR A 168 -30.63 -8.60 -30.79
CA THR A 168 -31.66 -7.74 -30.17
C THR A 168 -32.66 -7.26 -31.21
N GLY A 169 -33.93 -7.18 -30.80
CA GLY A 169 -35.04 -6.74 -31.65
C GLY A 169 -36.21 -7.76 -31.68
N PRO A 170 -37.24 -7.49 -32.50
CA PRO A 170 -38.35 -8.42 -32.74
C PRO A 170 -37.83 -9.78 -33.19
N GLU A 171 -38.55 -10.87 -32.91
CA GLU A 171 -38.08 -12.23 -33.23
C GLU A 171 -37.68 -12.40 -34.71
N GLU A 172 -38.37 -11.72 -35.63
CA GLU A 172 -38.06 -11.73 -37.06
C GLU A 172 -36.67 -11.17 -37.39
N SER A 173 -36.15 -10.26 -36.58
CA SER A 173 -34.82 -9.66 -36.74
C SER A 173 -33.70 -10.48 -36.09
N ARG A 174 -34.04 -11.41 -35.19
CA ARG A 174 -33.05 -12.24 -34.52
C ARG A 174 -32.45 -13.23 -35.49
N LEU A 175 -31.13 -13.31 -35.54
CA LEU A 175 -30.46 -14.35 -36.31
C LEU A 175 -30.56 -15.65 -35.52
N ASP A 176 -30.68 -16.74 -36.26
CA ASP A 176 -30.51 -18.08 -35.72
C ASP A 176 -29.52 -18.81 -36.63
N ARG A 177 -28.41 -19.27 -36.06
CA ARG A 177 -27.31 -19.93 -36.77
C ARG A 177 -26.93 -19.22 -38.08
N PRO A 178 -26.44 -17.96 -38.04
CA PRO A 178 -26.00 -17.28 -39.25
C PRO A 178 -24.78 -18.03 -39.83
N LEU A 179 -24.85 -18.43 -41.10
CA LEU A 179 -23.82 -19.25 -41.77
C LEU A 179 -23.04 -18.49 -42.85
N GLY A 180 -23.65 -17.46 -43.44
CA GLY A 180 -23.05 -16.68 -44.52
C GLY A 180 -23.53 -15.25 -44.56
N VAL A 181 -22.69 -14.34 -45.07
CA VAL A 181 -23.00 -12.92 -45.25
C VAL A 181 -22.56 -12.43 -46.63
N ALA A 182 -23.38 -11.61 -47.27
CA ALA A 182 -23.05 -10.89 -48.50
C ALA A 182 -23.53 -9.44 -48.40
N ILE A 183 -22.87 -8.53 -49.11
CA ILE A 183 -23.22 -7.11 -49.13
C ILE A 183 -23.45 -6.69 -50.58
N SER A 184 -24.59 -6.06 -50.86
CA SER A 184 -24.92 -5.52 -52.17
C SER A 184 -24.31 -4.14 -52.43
N SER A 185 -24.35 -3.72 -53.69
CA SER A 185 -23.90 -2.38 -54.12
C SER A 185 -24.69 -1.22 -53.49
N ASP A 186 -25.91 -1.47 -53.03
CA ASP A 186 -26.77 -0.50 -52.35
C ASP A 186 -26.60 -0.51 -50.82
N ASN A 187 -25.54 -1.15 -50.30
CA ASN A 187 -25.26 -1.28 -48.87
C ASN A 187 -26.30 -2.09 -48.08
N THR A 188 -27.05 -2.98 -48.75
CA THR A 188 -27.87 -3.98 -48.07
C THR A 188 -27.03 -5.20 -47.68
N VAL A 189 -27.17 -5.64 -46.43
CA VAL A 189 -26.50 -6.80 -45.87
C VAL A 189 -27.45 -7.99 -45.92
N PHE A 190 -27.06 -9.06 -46.61
CA PHE A 190 -27.78 -10.32 -46.67
C PHE A 190 -27.11 -11.35 -45.77
N VAL A 191 -27.89 -12.01 -44.93
CA VAL A 191 -27.41 -13.01 -43.98
C VAL A 191 -28.18 -14.30 -44.20
N ALA A 192 -27.48 -15.36 -44.55
CA ALA A 192 -28.05 -16.70 -44.54
C ALA A 192 -28.13 -17.19 -43.08
N ALA A 193 -29.34 -17.51 -42.63
CA ALA A 193 -29.68 -17.95 -41.28
C ALA A 193 -30.62 -19.17 -41.37
N CYS A 194 -30.94 -19.80 -40.24
CA CYS A 194 -31.76 -21.02 -40.16
C CYS A 194 -32.97 -20.99 -41.11
N HIS A 195 -32.90 -21.76 -42.20
CA HIS A 195 -33.93 -21.88 -43.25
C HIS A 195 -34.34 -20.58 -43.98
N CYS A 196 -33.57 -19.49 -43.87
CA CYS A 196 -33.94 -18.20 -44.44
C CYS A 196 -32.74 -17.31 -44.79
N VAL A 197 -32.99 -16.27 -45.58
CA VAL A 197 -32.07 -15.16 -45.81
C VAL A 197 -32.68 -13.89 -45.26
N LYS A 198 -31.97 -13.23 -44.34
CA LYS A 198 -32.39 -11.97 -43.71
C LYS A 198 -31.63 -10.78 -44.30
N LYS A 199 -32.33 -9.68 -44.49
CA LYS A 199 -31.80 -8.42 -45.04
C LYS A 199 -31.71 -7.37 -43.94
N PHE A 200 -30.57 -6.69 -43.87
CA PHE A 200 -30.30 -5.61 -42.94
C PHE A 200 -29.68 -4.41 -43.66
N THR A 201 -29.83 -3.22 -43.09
CA THR A 201 -29.00 -2.07 -43.49
C THR A 201 -27.59 -2.22 -42.92
N LEU A 202 -26.60 -1.47 -43.42
CA LEU A 202 -25.26 -1.44 -42.83
C LEU A 202 -25.28 -1.04 -41.34
N GLU A 203 -26.22 -0.21 -40.92
CA GLU A 203 -26.40 0.20 -39.52
C GLU A 203 -26.99 -0.91 -38.64
N GLY A 204 -27.39 -2.04 -39.23
CA GLY A 204 -27.94 -3.19 -38.50
C GLY A 204 -29.46 -3.15 -38.32
N ARG A 205 -30.17 -2.31 -39.07
CA ARG A 205 -31.64 -2.26 -39.03
C ARG A 205 -32.21 -3.39 -39.88
N PHE A 206 -33.14 -4.17 -39.34
CA PHE A 206 -33.81 -5.23 -40.09
C PHE A 206 -34.72 -4.65 -41.18
N ILE A 207 -34.65 -5.24 -42.37
CA ILE A 207 -35.44 -4.83 -43.55
C ILE A 207 -36.50 -5.88 -43.86
N ALA A 208 -36.09 -7.13 -44.06
CA ALA A 208 -36.97 -8.22 -44.45
C ALA A 208 -36.30 -9.58 -44.23
N SER A 209 -37.12 -10.64 -44.18
CA SER A 209 -36.67 -12.03 -44.19
C SER A 209 -37.32 -12.75 -45.36
N VAL A 210 -36.59 -13.66 -46.00
CA VAL A 210 -37.10 -14.48 -47.09
C VAL A 210 -36.76 -15.94 -46.86
N GLY A 211 -37.78 -16.77 -47.01
CA GLY A 211 -37.68 -18.22 -47.03
C GLY A 211 -38.13 -18.92 -45.77
N SER A 212 -38.34 -20.22 -45.93
CA SER A 212 -38.82 -21.13 -44.91
C SER A 212 -38.22 -22.51 -45.13
N LYS A 213 -38.36 -23.41 -44.15
CA LYS A 213 -37.82 -24.76 -44.29
C LYS A 213 -38.50 -25.51 -45.43
N GLY A 214 -37.70 -26.14 -46.29
CA GLY A 214 -38.19 -27.03 -47.35
C GLY A 214 -37.29 -27.01 -48.59
N SER A 215 -37.76 -27.61 -49.68
CA SER A 215 -37.03 -27.78 -50.95
C SER A 215 -37.69 -27.07 -52.14
N GLY A 216 -38.78 -26.33 -51.90
CA GLY A 216 -39.47 -25.54 -52.91
C GLY A 216 -38.78 -24.21 -53.22
N GLN A 217 -39.36 -23.46 -54.16
CA GLN A 217 -38.89 -22.11 -54.51
C GLN A 217 -38.85 -21.21 -53.26
N LEU A 218 -37.70 -20.59 -53.01
CA LEU A 218 -37.41 -19.77 -51.82
C LEU A 218 -37.48 -20.52 -50.48
N GLN A 219 -37.49 -21.86 -50.47
CA GLN A 219 -37.32 -22.64 -49.26
C GLN A 219 -35.87 -23.07 -49.12
N PHE A 220 -35.39 -23.14 -47.87
CA PHE A 220 -34.01 -23.47 -47.57
C PHE A 220 -33.93 -24.51 -46.44
N ASP A 221 -33.08 -25.52 -46.54
CA ASP A 221 -32.85 -26.50 -45.48
C ASP A 221 -31.64 -26.13 -44.61
N THR A 222 -30.50 -25.79 -45.19
CA THR A 222 -29.35 -25.21 -44.49
C THR A 222 -28.57 -24.32 -45.47
N PRO A 223 -28.96 -23.04 -45.61
CA PRO A 223 -28.28 -22.12 -46.50
C PRO A 223 -26.92 -21.74 -45.89
N TRP A 224 -25.85 -22.32 -46.41
CA TRP A 224 -24.51 -22.18 -45.82
C TRP A 224 -23.76 -20.98 -46.41
N ALA A 225 -23.75 -20.87 -47.73
CA ALA A 225 -23.02 -19.82 -48.42
C ALA A 225 -23.98 -18.88 -49.15
N ILE A 226 -23.64 -17.60 -49.17
CA ILE A 226 -24.37 -16.57 -49.89
C ILE A 226 -23.37 -15.68 -50.62
N ALA A 227 -23.68 -15.32 -51.85
CA ALA A 227 -22.87 -14.43 -52.67
C ALA A 227 -23.77 -13.43 -53.38
N TYR A 228 -23.30 -12.19 -53.50
CA TYR A 228 -23.96 -11.16 -54.29
C TYR A 228 -23.16 -10.89 -55.55
N ASN A 229 -23.83 -10.86 -56.69
CA ASN A 229 -23.22 -10.50 -57.95
C ASN A 229 -23.58 -9.05 -58.30
N HIS A 230 -22.55 -8.20 -58.32
CA HIS A 230 -22.68 -6.77 -58.57
C HIS A 230 -23.04 -6.42 -60.03
N THR A 231 -22.85 -7.31 -61.01
CA THR A 231 -23.10 -6.98 -62.43
C THR A 231 -24.56 -7.18 -62.83
N ASN A 232 -25.27 -8.10 -62.18
CA ASN A 232 -26.66 -8.43 -62.49
C ASN A 232 -27.60 -8.26 -61.29
N ASN A 233 -27.10 -7.72 -60.16
CA ASN A 233 -27.82 -7.46 -58.92
C ASN A 233 -28.50 -8.70 -58.31
N ARG A 234 -27.95 -9.90 -58.52
CA ARG A 234 -28.53 -11.16 -58.01
C ARG A 234 -27.82 -11.68 -56.77
N VAL A 235 -28.61 -12.26 -55.88
CA VAL A 235 -28.12 -13.02 -54.73
C VAL A 235 -28.19 -14.51 -55.05
N TYR A 236 -27.09 -15.21 -54.80
CA TYR A 236 -26.96 -16.65 -54.93
C TYR A 236 -26.80 -17.24 -53.54
N VAL A 237 -27.60 -18.27 -53.24
CA VAL A 237 -27.58 -18.96 -51.95
C VAL A 237 -27.30 -20.43 -52.22
N CYS A 238 -26.27 -20.97 -51.57
CA CYS A 238 -25.98 -22.40 -51.59
C CYS A 238 -26.69 -23.05 -50.41
N ASP A 239 -27.70 -23.84 -50.71
CA ASP A 239 -28.45 -24.63 -49.73
C ASP A 239 -28.04 -26.10 -49.82
N THR A 240 -27.69 -26.71 -48.68
CA THR A 240 -27.51 -28.16 -48.63
C THR A 240 -28.87 -28.82 -48.55
N ALA A 241 -29.58 -28.87 -49.67
CA ALA A 241 -30.75 -29.70 -49.79
C ALA A 241 -30.32 -31.17 -49.66
N THR A 242 -30.98 -31.91 -48.77
CA THR A 242 -30.92 -33.38 -48.81
C THR A 242 -31.59 -33.83 -50.13
N ILE A 243 -30.79 -33.89 -51.20
CA ILE A 243 -31.06 -34.34 -52.57
C ILE A 243 -32.33 -33.79 -53.24
N ALA A 244 -32.19 -32.66 -53.93
CA ALA A 244 -32.59 -32.45 -55.32
C ALA A 244 -32.05 -31.08 -55.79
N SER A 245 -31.13 -31.09 -56.76
CA SER A 245 -30.47 -29.92 -57.31
C SER A 245 -31.46 -28.87 -57.83
N GLN A 246 -31.57 -27.71 -57.17
CA GLN A 246 -32.13 -26.50 -57.79
C GLN A 246 -31.33 -25.25 -57.39
N SER A 247 -30.89 -24.49 -58.39
CA SER A 247 -30.29 -23.17 -58.24
C SER A 247 -31.39 -22.11 -58.14
N SER A 248 -31.73 -21.68 -56.94
CA SER A 248 -32.72 -20.62 -56.72
C SER A 248 -32.09 -19.25 -56.96
N THR A 249 -32.60 -18.51 -57.95
CA THR A 249 -32.18 -17.12 -58.21
C THR A 249 -33.20 -16.18 -57.56
N MET A 250 -32.77 -15.27 -56.70
CA MET A 250 -33.63 -14.20 -56.19
C MET A 250 -33.40 -12.94 -57.04
N THR A 251 -34.45 -12.47 -57.71
CA THR A 251 -34.54 -11.13 -58.33
C THR A 251 -35.06 -10.11 -57.34
#